data_AF-A0A7K4H5P9-F1
#
_entry.id   AF-A0A7K4H5P9-F1
#
_cell.length_a   1.000
_cell.length_b   1.000
_cell.length_c   1.000
_cell.angle_alpha   90.00
_cell.angle_beta   90.00
_cell.angle_gamma   90.00
#
_symmetry.space_group_name_H-M   'P 1'
#
loop_
_entity.id
_entity.type
_entity.pdbx_description
1 polymer ?
#
loop_
_entity_poly.entity_id
_entity_poly.type
_entity_poly.pdbx_seq_one_letter_code
_entity_poly.pdbx_strand_id
1 'polypeptide(L)'
;MAFDINSIIILATLFVIFGVFLLFDLFKRNEKYGYLAYIVAVIPVNYFWYLIYDVDVLAVYVLLFLLWDIVLLRDTIGIYLHKNKEINDMVLYLFLGIIIQIIVAAILPEAAEELQTNQVDRFLYFYFPDIYTGSWATEAWVNSTILTAFRVAATLLVLLVIFPLILDI
;
A
#
# COMPACT_ATOMS: atom_id res chain seq x y z
N MET A 1 8.35 4.29 -21.86
CA MET A 1 9.19 3.09 -22.15
C MET A 1 8.23 1.91 -22.34
N ALA A 2 8.32 1.13 -23.43
CA ALA A 2 7.44 -0.02 -23.61
C ALA A 2 7.71 -1.05 -22.50
N PHE A 3 6.67 -1.65 -21.93
CA PHE A 3 6.81 -2.72 -20.94
C PHE A 3 7.68 -3.85 -21.50
N ASP A 4 8.95 -3.90 -21.07
CA ASP A 4 9.80 -5.04 -21.37
C ASP A 4 9.30 -6.26 -20.59
N ILE A 5 9.35 -7.43 -21.22
CA ILE A 5 8.92 -8.70 -20.63
C ILE A 5 9.65 -8.96 -19.30
N ASN A 6 10.90 -8.52 -19.19
CA ASN A 6 11.69 -8.63 -17.98
C ASN A 6 11.07 -7.85 -16.82
N SER A 7 10.63 -6.61 -17.06
CA SER A 7 9.98 -5.77 -16.04
C SER A 7 8.67 -6.38 -15.53
N ILE A 8 7.89 -6.99 -16.44
CA ILE A 8 6.66 -7.72 -16.07
C ILE A 8 6.98 -8.93 -15.21
N ILE A 9 8.00 -9.73 -15.57
CA ILE A 9 8.42 -10.91 -14.81
C ILE A 9 8.88 -10.49 -13.41
N ILE A 10 9.65 -9.41 -13.28
CA ILE A 10 10.10 -8.89 -11.98
C ILE A 10 8.88 -8.47 -11.16
N LEU A 11 7.97 -7.67 -11.71
CA LEU A 11 6.77 -7.21 -11.02
C LEU A 11 5.93 -8.39 -10.52
N ALA A 12 5.67 -9.37 -11.39
CA ALA A 12 4.93 -10.58 -11.03
C ALA A 12 5.62 -11.36 -9.91
N THR A 13 6.95 -11.47 -9.97
CA THR A 13 7.74 -12.12 -8.92
C THR A 13 7.61 -11.40 -7.58
N LEU A 14 7.63 -10.05 -7.57
CA LEU A 14 7.42 -9.27 -6.35
C LEU A 14 6.03 -9.49 -5.74
N PHE A 15 4.98 -9.60 -6.57
CA PHE A 15 3.64 -9.97 -6.11
C PHE A 15 3.57 -11.40 -5.56
N VAL A 16 4.29 -12.35 -6.17
CA VAL A 16 4.40 -13.72 -5.65
C VAL A 16 5.08 -13.72 -4.28
N ILE A 17 6.18 -12.95 -4.11
CA ILE A 17 6.85 -12.80 -2.82
C ILE A 17 5.88 -12.24 -1.78
N PHE A 18 5.13 -11.17 -2.11
CA PHE A 18 4.06 -10.67 -1.25
C PHE A 18 3.04 -11.77 -0.89
N GLY A 19 2.59 -12.56 -1.87
CA GLY A 19 1.68 -13.68 -1.65
C GLY A 19 2.22 -14.75 -0.69
N VAL A 20 3.52 -15.03 -0.72
CA VAL A 20 4.18 -15.95 0.22
C VAL A 20 4.08 -15.43 1.66
N PHE A 21 4.34 -14.13 1.88
CA PHE A 21 4.18 -13.52 3.20
C PHE A 21 2.72 -13.41 3.63
N LEU A 22 1.82 -13.14 2.69
CA LEU A 22 0.38 -13.09 2.94
C LEU A 22 -0.12 -14.45 3.45
N LEU A 23 0.30 -15.54 2.81
CA LEU A 23 -0.11 -16.90 3.14
C LEU A 23 0.82 -17.61 4.14
N PHE A 24 1.76 -16.88 4.76
CA PHE A 24 2.79 -17.48 5.61
C PHE A 24 2.19 -18.31 6.76
N ASP A 25 1.07 -17.85 7.31
CA ASP A 25 0.36 -18.53 8.41
C ASP A 25 -0.17 -19.92 8.01
N LEU A 26 -0.35 -20.21 6.71
CA LEU A 26 -0.75 -21.54 6.22
C LEU A 26 0.32 -22.61 6.45
N PHE A 27 1.59 -22.21 6.56
CA PHE A 27 2.68 -23.14 6.79
C PHE A 27 2.76 -23.63 8.26
N LYS A 28 1.84 -23.19 9.13
CA LYS A 28 1.73 -23.61 10.54
C LYS A 28 3.03 -23.47 11.33
N ARG A 29 3.90 -22.55 10.93
CA ARG A 29 5.10 -22.19 11.69
C ARG A 29 4.68 -21.16 12.74
N ASN A 30 5.11 -21.32 13.99
CA ASN A 30 4.81 -20.39 15.09
C ASN A 30 5.56 -19.05 14.97
N GLU A 31 6.05 -18.70 13.79
CA GLU A 31 6.83 -17.49 13.55
C GLU A 31 5.88 -16.37 13.11
N LYS A 32 6.07 -15.18 13.67
CA LYS A 32 5.25 -13.99 13.40
C LYS A 32 5.58 -13.31 12.05
N TYR A 33 6.19 -14.02 11.09
CA TYR A 33 6.60 -13.45 9.81
C TYR A 33 5.44 -13.09 8.87
N GLY A 34 4.23 -13.58 9.14
CA GLY A 34 3.03 -13.17 8.40
C GLY A 34 2.78 -11.65 8.43
N TYR A 35 3.18 -10.96 9.51
CA TYR A 35 3.05 -9.50 9.60
C TYR A 35 4.03 -8.74 8.70
N LEU A 36 5.10 -9.38 8.21
CA LEU A 36 5.99 -8.73 7.23
C LEU A 36 5.28 -8.41 5.91
N ALA A 37 4.12 -9.04 5.64
CA ALA A 37 3.31 -8.74 4.47
C ALA A 37 2.95 -7.24 4.34
N TYR A 38 2.77 -6.52 5.45
CA TYR A 38 2.53 -5.07 5.44
C TYR A 38 3.68 -4.29 4.80
N ILE A 39 4.92 -4.66 5.14
CA ILE A 39 6.13 -4.03 4.61
C ILE A 39 6.37 -4.50 3.18
N VAL A 40 6.21 -5.81 2.93
CA VAL A 40 6.49 -6.39 1.61
C VAL A 40 5.52 -5.86 0.55
N ALA A 41 4.28 -5.49 0.90
CA ALA A 41 3.32 -4.86 -0.01
C ALA A 41 3.85 -3.56 -0.65
N VAL A 42 4.70 -2.82 0.07
CA VAL A 42 5.31 -1.57 -0.41
C VAL A 42 6.19 -1.82 -1.65
N ILE A 43 6.87 -2.97 -1.71
CA ILE A 43 7.86 -3.26 -2.76
C ILE A 43 7.24 -3.38 -4.16
N PRO A 44 6.27 -4.29 -4.44
CA PRO A 44 5.67 -4.42 -5.76
C PRO A 44 4.92 -3.15 -6.18
N VAL A 45 4.32 -2.43 -5.22
CA VAL A 45 3.59 -1.18 -5.50
C VAL A 45 4.52 -0.08 -5.96
N ASN A 46 5.64 0.16 -5.26
CA ASN A 46 6.56 1.22 -5.68
C ASN A 46 7.34 0.83 -6.95
N TYR A 47 7.58 -0.46 -7.17
CA TYR A 47 8.11 -0.92 -8.45
C TYR A 47 7.09 -0.70 -9.58
N PHE A 48 5.80 -0.94 -9.32
CA PHE A 48 4.72 -0.62 -10.26
C PHE A 48 4.64 0.88 -10.56
N TRP A 49 4.77 1.73 -9.54
CA TRP A 49 4.85 3.19 -9.72
C TRP A 49 6.02 3.59 -10.62
N TYR A 50 7.21 3.04 -10.34
CA TYR A 50 8.41 3.29 -11.14
C TYR A 50 8.25 2.88 -12.61
N LEU A 51 7.67 1.69 -12.85
CA LEU A 51 7.50 1.17 -14.21
C LEU A 51 6.51 1.97 -15.04
N ILE A 52 5.53 2.59 -14.39
CA ILE A 52 4.45 3.29 -15.08
C ILE A 52 4.31 4.71 -14.54
N TYR A 53 5.35 5.50 -14.78
CA TYR A 53 5.39 6.92 -14.41
C TYR A 53 4.26 7.75 -15.04
N ASP A 54 3.68 7.30 -16.16
CA ASP A 54 2.51 7.92 -16.82
C ASP A 54 1.15 7.44 -16.28
N VAL A 55 1.11 6.45 -15.36
CA VAL A 55 -0.13 6.01 -14.72
C VAL A 55 -0.50 6.97 -13.61
N ASP A 56 -1.82 7.18 -13.47
CA ASP A 56 -2.44 7.88 -12.36
C ASP A 56 -1.84 7.42 -11.02
N VAL A 57 -1.04 8.29 -10.39
CA VAL A 57 -0.38 8.00 -9.11
C VAL A 57 -1.39 7.60 -8.03
N LEU A 58 -2.63 8.09 -8.10
CA LEU A 58 -3.68 7.70 -7.17
C LEU A 58 -4.01 6.21 -7.31
N ALA A 59 -3.93 5.64 -8.52
CA ALA A 59 -4.12 4.21 -8.75
C ALA A 59 -3.05 3.35 -8.06
N VAL A 60 -1.81 3.83 -8.00
CA VAL A 60 -0.71 3.19 -7.25
C VAL A 60 -1.07 3.12 -5.77
N TYR A 61 -1.56 4.23 -5.20
CA TYR A 61 -1.97 4.28 -3.80
C TYR A 61 -3.22 3.44 -3.53
N VAL A 62 -4.19 3.40 -4.45
CA VAL A 62 -5.34 2.48 -4.36
C VAL A 62 -4.85 1.04 -4.26
N LEU A 63 -3.92 0.64 -5.12
CA LEU A 63 -3.35 -0.71 -5.10
C LEU A 63 -2.66 -1.01 -3.77
N LEU A 64 -1.88 -0.08 -3.22
CA LEU A 64 -1.26 -0.24 -1.89
C LEU A 64 -2.29 -0.48 -0.80
N PHE A 65 -3.33 0.35 -0.77
CA PHE A 65 -4.39 0.25 0.23
C PHE A 65 -5.14 -1.06 0.11
N LEU A 66 -5.45 -1.51 -1.10
CA LEU A 66 -6.07 -2.82 -1.32
C LEU A 66 -5.19 -3.98 -0.83
N LEU A 67 -3.88 -3.93 -1.07
CA LEU A 67 -2.97 -4.95 -0.53
C LEU A 67 -2.96 -4.93 1.00
N TRP A 68 -2.90 -3.75 1.62
CA TRP A 68 -2.98 -3.64 3.08
C TRP A 68 -4.33 -4.09 3.64
N ASP A 69 -5.44 -3.80 2.97
CA ASP A 69 -6.77 -4.26 3.36
C ASP A 69 -6.86 -5.79 3.36
N ILE A 70 -6.25 -6.45 2.36
CA ILE A 70 -6.18 -7.92 2.31
C ILE A 70 -5.37 -8.47 3.50
N VAL A 71 -4.25 -7.84 3.83
CA VAL A 71 -3.41 -8.26 4.97
C VAL A 71 -4.15 -8.01 6.30
N LEU A 72 -4.79 -6.86 6.46
CA LEU A 72 -5.60 -6.51 7.63
C LEU A 72 -6.77 -7.46 7.81
N LEU A 73 -7.49 -7.78 6.73
CA LEU A 73 -8.61 -8.73 6.77
C LEU A 73 -8.13 -10.12 7.20
N ARG A 74 -7.00 -10.60 6.65
CA ARG A 74 -6.38 -11.86 7.08
C ARG A 74 -6.08 -11.85 8.57
N ASP A 75 -5.41 -10.81 9.07
CA ASP A 75 -4.99 -10.74 10.47
C ASP A 75 -6.19 -10.55 11.40
N THR A 76 -7.17 -9.72 11.04
CA THR A 76 -8.43 -9.54 11.78
C THR A 76 -9.19 -10.86 11.93
N ILE A 77 -9.27 -11.66 10.86
CA ILE A 77 -9.85 -13.02 10.92
C ILE A 77 -9.00 -13.92 11.83
N GLY A 78 -7.67 -13.82 11.75
CA GLY A 78 -6.75 -14.57 12.62
C GLY A 78 -6.96 -14.26 14.11
N ILE A 79 -7.18 -12.99 14.45
CA ILE A 79 -7.45 -12.51 15.81
C ILE A 79 -8.81 -13.03 16.28
N TYR A 80 -9.86 -12.87 15.46
CA TYR A 80 -11.21 -13.35 15.78
C TYR A 80 -11.26 -14.88 15.99
N LEU A 81 -10.48 -15.64 15.22
CA LEU A 81 -10.37 -17.10 15.36
C LEU A 81 -9.38 -17.55 16.45
N HIS A 82 -8.87 -16.63 17.28
CA HIS A 82 -7.89 -16.88 18.34
C HIS A 82 -6.61 -17.61 17.86
N LYS A 83 -6.13 -17.31 16.65
CA LYS A 83 -4.96 -17.96 16.03
C LYS A 83 -3.63 -17.29 16.37
N ASN A 84 -3.27 -17.12 17.64
CA ASN A 84 -2.00 -16.53 18.10
C ASN A 84 -1.63 -15.20 17.39
N LYS A 85 -2.63 -14.42 17.00
CA LYS A 85 -2.46 -13.09 16.40
C LYS A 85 -2.78 -12.04 17.45
N GLU A 86 -2.03 -10.95 17.43
CA GLU A 86 -2.10 -9.87 18.40
C GLU A 86 -2.37 -8.57 17.66
N ILE A 87 -3.29 -7.77 18.18
CA ILE A 87 -3.70 -6.51 17.58
C ILE A 87 -2.53 -5.51 17.59
N ASN A 88 -1.75 -5.49 18.68
CA ASN A 88 -0.57 -4.64 18.80
C ASN A 88 0.46 -4.90 17.70
N ASP A 89 0.73 -6.17 17.38
CA ASP A 89 1.63 -6.53 16.29
C ASP A 89 1.06 -6.07 14.94
N MET A 90 -0.23 -6.35 14.69
CA MET A 90 -0.89 -5.95 13.44
C MET A 90 -0.77 -4.43 13.19
N VAL A 91 -1.11 -3.62 14.19
CA VAL A 91 -1.02 -2.14 14.10
C VAL A 91 0.42 -1.68 13.97
N LEU A 92 1.36 -2.29 14.71
CA LEU A 92 2.78 -1.96 14.65
C LEU A 92 3.35 -2.17 13.23
N TYR A 93 3.08 -3.31 12.61
CA TYR A 93 3.61 -3.62 11.28
C TYR A 93 2.91 -2.81 10.17
N LEU A 94 1.62 -2.49 10.31
CA LEU A 94 0.96 -1.54 9.41
C LEU A 94 1.61 -0.15 9.50
N PHE A 95 1.81 0.36 10.70
CA PHE A 95 2.43 1.66 10.92
C PHE A 95 3.87 1.70 10.37
N LEU A 96 4.63 0.63 10.57
CA LEU A 96 5.96 0.48 9.99
C LEU A 96 5.91 0.48 8.46
N GLY A 97 4.93 -0.21 7.84
CA GLY A 97 4.69 -0.16 6.40
C GLY A 97 4.39 1.25 5.90
N ILE A 98 3.57 2.02 6.62
CA ILE A 98 3.27 3.42 6.31
C ILE A 98 4.53 4.29 6.37
N ILE A 99 5.34 4.16 7.43
CA ILE A 99 6.61 4.90 7.54
C ILE A 99 7.52 4.58 6.35
N ILE A 100 7.66 3.30 6.01
CA ILE A 100 8.50 2.87 4.89
C ILE A 100 7.96 3.46 3.58
N GLN A 101 6.64 3.44 3.35
CA GLN A 101 6.05 4.09 2.16
C GLN A 101 6.36 5.58 2.12
N ILE A 102 6.26 6.30 3.23
CA ILE A 102 6.59 7.73 3.30
C ILE A 102 8.06 7.96 2.93
N ILE A 103 8.98 7.15 3.45
CA ILE A 103 10.41 7.24 3.11
C ILE A 103 10.63 6.97 1.61
N VAL A 104 10.00 5.92 1.07
CA VAL A 104 10.09 5.60 -0.36
C VAL A 104 9.52 6.72 -1.21
N ALA A 105 8.41 7.34 -0.79
CA ALA A 105 7.82 8.50 -1.46
C ALA A 105 8.74 9.73 -1.46
N ALA A 106 9.65 9.89 -0.50
CA ALA A 106 10.68 10.93 -0.58
C ALA A 106 11.82 10.57 -1.54
N ILE A 107 12.28 9.32 -1.51
CA ILE A 107 13.51 8.91 -2.20
C ILE A 107 13.25 8.59 -3.68
N LEU A 108 12.17 7.88 -3.98
CA LEU A 108 11.95 7.29 -5.31
C LEU A 108 11.83 8.36 -6.41
N PRO A 109 11.07 9.46 -6.24
CA PRO A 109 11.00 10.51 -7.26
C PRO A 109 12.28 11.36 -7.37
N GLU A 110 13.10 11.41 -6.32
CA GLU A 110 14.43 12.03 -6.38
C GLU A 110 15.45 11.14 -7.12
N ALA A 111 15.28 9.82 -7.06
CA ALA A 111 16.12 8.86 -7.78
C ALA A 111 15.72 8.67 -9.25
N ALA A 112 14.46 8.96 -9.59
CA ALA A 112 13.90 8.87 -10.93
C ALA A 112 13.02 10.10 -11.20
N GLU A 113 13.62 11.13 -11.80
CA GLU A 113 12.98 12.43 -12.06
C GLU A 113 11.70 12.30 -12.90
N GLU A 114 11.54 11.22 -13.68
CA GLU A 114 10.33 10.96 -14.47
C GLU A 114 9.07 10.79 -13.62
N LEU A 115 9.23 10.49 -12.31
CA LEU A 115 8.11 10.37 -11.38
C LEU A 115 7.65 11.70 -10.79
N GLN A 116 8.42 12.78 -10.99
CA GLN A 116 8.05 14.14 -10.58
C GLN A 116 7.05 14.75 -11.57
N THR A 117 5.90 14.09 -11.73
CA THR A 117 4.85 14.52 -12.65
C THR A 117 3.94 15.56 -12.01
N ASN A 118 3.10 16.19 -12.83
CA ASN A 118 2.09 17.16 -12.38
C ASN A 118 1.04 16.54 -11.43
N GLN A 119 1.03 15.21 -11.26
CA GLN A 119 0.09 14.50 -10.39
C GLN A 119 0.60 14.40 -8.94
N VAL A 120 1.86 14.76 -8.72
CA VAL A 120 2.56 14.57 -7.46
C VAL A 120 3.11 15.91 -7.01
N ASP A 121 2.68 16.37 -5.85
CA ASP A 121 3.22 17.60 -5.26
C ASP A 121 4.18 17.27 -4.12
N ARG A 122 5.19 18.13 -3.97
CA ARG A 122 6.19 18.01 -2.93
C ARG A 122 5.72 18.73 -1.69
N PHE A 123 5.17 17.96 -0.75
CA PHE A 123 4.89 18.47 0.59
C PHE A 123 6.12 18.26 1.49
N LEU A 124 6.79 19.36 1.86
CA LEU A 124 8.10 19.35 2.52
C LEU A 124 9.17 18.62 1.69
N TYR A 125 9.44 17.36 2.00
CA TYR A 125 10.41 16.50 1.33
C TYR A 125 9.77 15.25 0.71
N PHE A 126 8.45 15.10 0.84
CA PHE A 126 7.73 13.90 0.45
C PHE A 126 6.84 14.20 -0.74
N TYR A 127 6.87 13.32 -1.72
CA TYR A 127 6.05 13.40 -2.92
C TYR A 127 4.75 12.63 -2.70
N PHE A 128 3.61 13.32 -2.71
CA PHE A 128 2.30 12.71 -2.54
C PHE A 128 1.35 13.10 -3.68
N PRO A 129 0.32 12.28 -3.98
CA PRO A 129 -0.72 12.64 -4.94
C PRO A 129 -1.39 13.97 -4.56
N ASP A 130 -1.38 14.95 -5.47
CA ASP A 130 -2.07 16.22 -5.27
C ASP A 130 -3.45 16.23 -5.95
N ILE A 131 -4.47 15.91 -5.16
CA ILE A 131 -5.82 15.64 -5.67
C ILE A 131 -6.65 16.94 -5.81
N TYR A 132 -6.24 18.01 -5.12
CA TYR A 132 -7.02 19.24 -5.03
C TYR A 132 -6.20 20.46 -5.43
N THR A 133 -6.78 21.26 -6.31
CA THR A 133 -6.27 22.60 -6.63
C THR A 133 -6.22 23.47 -5.37
N GLY A 134 -5.45 24.57 -5.42
CA GLY A 134 -5.47 25.61 -4.37
C GLY A 134 -6.84 26.27 -4.11
N SER A 135 -7.85 25.99 -4.96
CA SER A 135 -9.24 26.41 -4.77
C SER A 135 -10.17 25.31 -4.21
N TRP A 136 -9.59 24.18 -3.79
CA TRP A 136 -10.30 22.99 -3.30
C TRP A 136 -11.18 22.27 -4.33
N ALA A 137 -11.07 22.63 -5.61
CA ALA A 137 -11.62 21.84 -6.71
C ALA A 137 -10.72 20.63 -7.00
N THR A 138 -11.30 19.53 -7.48
CA THR A 138 -10.54 18.34 -7.90
C THR A 138 -9.66 18.66 -9.12
N GLU A 139 -8.43 18.19 -9.09
CA GLU A 139 -7.47 18.37 -10.18
C GLU A 139 -7.92 17.69 -11.49
N ALA A 140 -7.56 18.28 -12.63
CA ALA A 140 -8.04 17.83 -13.94
C ALA A 140 -7.52 16.45 -14.36
N TRP A 141 -6.37 16.05 -13.81
CA TRP A 141 -5.76 14.74 -14.07
C TRP A 141 -6.45 13.61 -13.29
N VAL A 142 -7.18 13.94 -12.21
CA VAL A 142 -7.76 12.96 -11.30
C VAL A 142 -8.96 12.28 -11.94
N ASN A 143 -8.89 10.96 -12.09
CA ASN A 143 -10.04 10.19 -12.50
C ASN A 143 -11.03 10.01 -11.33
N SER A 144 -12.29 10.43 -11.50
CA SER A 144 -13.32 10.36 -10.46
C SER A 144 -13.61 8.94 -9.97
N THR A 145 -13.46 7.93 -10.83
CA THR A 145 -13.66 6.53 -10.46
C THR A 145 -12.53 6.04 -9.55
N ILE A 146 -11.29 6.42 -9.88
CA ILE A 146 -10.10 6.07 -9.07
C ILE A 146 -10.16 6.81 -7.73
N LEU A 147 -10.59 8.07 -7.72
CA LEU A 147 -10.80 8.82 -6.49
C LEU A 147 -11.85 8.18 -5.57
N THR A 148 -12.97 7.70 -6.11
CA THR A 148 -13.95 6.97 -5.31
C THR A 148 -13.37 5.64 -4.81
N ALA A 149 -12.64 4.89 -5.65
CA ALA A 149 -11.98 3.67 -5.23
C ALA A 149 -10.99 3.91 -4.07
N PHE A 150 -10.20 4.99 -4.15
CA PHE A 150 -9.29 5.42 -3.09
C PHE A 150 -10.03 5.72 -1.80
N ARG A 151 -11.11 6.50 -1.86
CA ARG A 151 -11.93 6.82 -0.68
C ARG A 151 -12.51 5.57 -0.04
N VAL A 152 -12.99 4.62 -0.84
CA VAL A 152 -13.53 3.34 -0.33
C VAL A 152 -12.42 2.51 0.33
N ALA A 153 -11.28 2.33 -0.33
CA ALA A 153 -10.15 1.57 0.21
C ALA A 153 -9.61 2.20 1.50
N ALA A 154 -9.43 3.53 1.53
CA ALA A 154 -9.01 4.25 2.73
C ALA A 154 -10.01 4.10 3.89
N THR A 155 -11.32 4.15 3.59
CA THR A 155 -12.35 3.93 4.61
C THR A 155 -12.30 2.49 5.13
N LEU A 156 -12.14 1.51 4.24
CA LEU A 156 -12.04 0.10 4.63
C LEU A 156 -10.83 -0.15 5.52
N LEU A 157 -9.67 0.41 5.17
CA LEU A 157 -8.44 0.32 5.96
C LEU A 157 -8.68 0.84 7.38
N VAL A 158 -9.27 2.03 7.52
CA VAL A 158 -9.57 2.61 8.82
C VAL A 158 -10.51 1.73 9.62
N LEU A 159 -11.57 1.20 9.00
CA LEU A 159 -12.51 0.30 9.66
C LEU A 159 -11.84 -1.01 10.12
N LEU A 160 -10.97 -1.59 9.29
CA LEU A 160 -10.25 -2.82 9.59
C LEU A 160 -9.19 -2.64 10.68
N VAL A 161 -8.68 -1.42 10.88
CA VAL A 161 -7.81 -1.10 12.03
C VAL A 161 -8.63 -0.91 13.31
N ILE A 162 -9.76 -0.20 13.24
CA ILE A 162 -10.59 0.12 14.41
C ILE A 162 -11.36 -1.10 14.94
N PHE A 163 -11.92 -1.92 14.06
CA PHE A 163 -12.74 -3.07 14.44
C PHE A 163 -12.06 -4.03 15.43
N PRO A 164 -10.83 -4.53 15.18
CA PRO A 164 -10.14 -5.39 16.13
C PRO A 164 -9.81 -4.65 17.43
N LEU A 165 -9.46 -3.35 17.40
CA LEU A 165 -9.20 -2.56 18.61
C LEU A 165 -10.44 -2.49 19.53
N ILE A 166 -11.65 -2.40 18.96
CA ILE A 166 -12.90 -2.43 19.75
C ILE A 166 -13.11 -3.81 20.38
N LEU A 167 -12.76 -4.90 19.70
CA LEU A 167 -12.90 -6.26 20.24
C LEU A 167 -11.92 -6.57 21.39
N ASP A 168 -10.87 -5.77 21.56
CA ASP A 168 -9.85 -5.94 22.61
C ASP A 168 -10.24 -5.28 23.94
N ILE A 169 -11.18 -4.31 23.91
CA ILE A 169 -11.67 -3.56 25.09
C ILE A 169 -12.77 -4.35 25.81
#